data_AF-A0A369C9U1-F1
#
_entry.id   AF-A0A369C9U1-F1
#
_cell.length_a   1.000
_cell.length_b   1.000
_cell.length_c   1.000
_cell.angle_alpha   90.00
_cell.angle_beta   90.00
_cell.angle_gamma   90.00
#
_symmetry.space_group_name_H-M   'P 1'
#
loop_
_entity.id
_entity.type
_entity.pdbx_description
1 polymer ?
#
loop_
_entity_poly.entity_id
_entity_poly.type
_entity_poly.pdbx_seq_one_letter_code
_entity_poly.pdbx_strand_id
1 'polypeptide(L)'
;MIVPSPDQRVESGASVLARFGYRPNLGGEENWAEMWLLLQSDFATLGRPAVPAYEELRPSQQEAARVYMRRRLIADRLWEECRKAQAGLYGHIDTEAVERYSIAREAYEESVEDFGRAREQVEALL
;
A
#
# COMPACT_ATOMS: atom_id res chain seq x y z
N MET A 1 -10.08 17.58 29.79
CA MET A 1 -8.93 16.68 29.60
C MET A 1 -8.95 16.29 28.13
N ILE A 2 -8.08 16.86 27.30
CA ILE A 2 -8.03 16.58 25.86
C ILE A 2 -7.40 15.20 25.73
N VAL A 3 -8.19 14.19 25.35
CA VAL A 3 -7.65 12.88 25.02
C VAL A 3 -6.87 13.08 23.71
N PRO A 4 -5.54 12.90 23.69
CA PRO A 4 -4.81 12.98 22.45
C PRO A 4 -5.34 11.89 21.51
N SER A 5 -5.74 12.28 20.30
CA SER A 5 -6.08 11.32 19.26
C SER A 5 -4.89 10.35 19.09
N PRO A 6 -5.09 9.03 18.94
CA PRO A 6 -4.01 8.05 18.74
C PRO A 6 -3.09 8.33 17.54
N ASP A 7 -3.40 9.36 16.76
CA ASP A 7 -2.86 9.67 15.45
C ASP A 7 -1.90 10.86 15.39
N GLN A 8 -1.28 11.25 16.51
CA GLN A 8 -0.19 12.25 16.47
C GLN A 8 0.99 11.84 15.57
N ARG A 9 1.12 10.55 15.21
CA ARG A 9 2.10 10.05 14.21
C ARG A 9 1.66 10.22 12.76
N VAL A 10 0.39 10.47 12.48
CA VAL A 10 -0.16 10.74 11.14
C VAL A 10 0.09 12.20 10.75
N GLU A 11 0.13 13.10 11.74
CA GLU A 11 0.33 14.54 11.54
C GLU A 11 1.77 14.92 11.16
N SER A 12 2.77 14.06 11.39
CA SER A 12 4.19 14.40 11.17
C SER A 12 4.74 14.08 9.77
N GLY A 13 3.89 13.98 8.75
CA GLY A 13 4.28 14.14 7.34
C GLY A 13 5.29 13.15 6.74
N ALA A 14 5.65 12.08 7.44
CA ALA A 14 6.40 10.97 6.86
C ALA A 14 5.39 10.04 6.18
N SER A 15 5.49 9.90 4.85
CA SER A 15 4.74 8.85 4.13
C SER A 15 4.97 7.52 4.85
N VAL A 16 3.90 6.80 5.14
CA VAL A 16 3.92 5.47 5.75
C VAL A 16 4.69 4.48 4.88
N LEU A 17 4.86 4.76 3.59
CA LEU A 17 5.83 4.07 2.73
C LEU A 17 7.26 4.12 3.33
N ALA A 18 7.70 5.27 3.86
CA ALA A 18 9.00 5.38 4.54
C ALA A 18 9.09 4.51 5.80
N ARG A 19 7.96 4.17 6.44
CA ARG A 19 7.91 3.26 7.60
C ARG A 19 8.24 1.81 7.22
N PHE A 20 8.04 1.43 5.96
CA PHE A 20 8.42 0.14 5.40
C PHE A 20 9.74 0.23 4.59
N GLY A 21 10.47 1.35 4.69
CA GLY A 21 11.73 1.56 3.96
C GLY A 21 11.57 2.09 2.54
N TYR A 22 10.34 2.31 2.07
CA TYR A 22 10.10 2.85 0.74
C TYR A 22 10.42 4.34 0.68
N ARG A 23 11.31 4.71 -0.24
CA ARG A 23 11.50 6.10 -0.64
C ARG A 23 10.59 6.38 -1.84
N PRO A 24 9.68 7.38 -1.78
CA PRO A 24 8.94 7.78 -2.97
C PRO A 24 9.94 8.33 -3.98
N ASN A 25 10.27 7.52 -5.00
CA ASN A 25 11.24 7.89 -6.01
C ASN A 25 10.50 8.66 -7.11
N LEU A 26 10.64 9.98 -7.11
CA LEU A 26 10.13 10.88 -8.16
C LEU A 26 11.03 10.79 -9.42
N GLY A 27 11.23 9.59 -9.97
CA GLY A 27 11.90 9.41 -11.28
C GLY A 27 13.19 8.58 -11.33
N GLY A 28 13.51 7.75 -10.33
CA GLY A 28 14.55 6.70 -10.44
C GLY A 28 13.92 5.32 -10.62
N GLU A 29 14.63 4.39 -11.28
CA GLU A 29 14.17 3.00 -11.43
C GLU A 29 13.78 2.41 -10.07
N GLU A 30 12.54 1.93 -9.96
CA GLU A 30 12.04 1.23 -8.77
C GLU A 30 12.88 -0.04 -8.58
N ASN A 31 13.53 -0.18 -7.41
CA ASN A 31 14.28 -1.39 -7.08
C ASN A 31 13.30 -2.51 -6.71
N TRP A 32 12.81 -3.21 -7.73
CA TRP A 32 11.83 -4.28 -7.61
C TRP A 32 12.31 -5.42 -6.72
N ALA A 33 13.61 -5.72 -6.70
CA ALA A 33 14.16 -6.78 -5.88
C ALA A 33 14.10 -6.45 -4.39
N GLU A 34 14.49 -5.22 -4.01
CA GLU A 34 14.37 -4.75 -2.62
C GLU A 34 12.91 -4.69 -2.18
N MET A 35 12.01 -4.24 -3.05
CA MET A 35 10.59 -4.20 -2.74
C MET A 35 9.99 -5.60 -2.58
N TRP A 36 10.37 -6.54 -3.45
CA TRP A 36 9.91 -7.93 -3.38
C TRP A 36 10.40 -8.60 -2.10
N LEU A 37 11.64 -8.35 -1.66
CA LEU A 37 12.18 -8.89 -0.41
C LEU A 37 11.29 -8.57 0.80
N LEU A 38 10.67 -7.39 0.83
CA LEU A 38 9.78 -6.95 1.90
C LEU A 38 8.39 -7.61 1.86
N LEU A 39 7.95 -8.06 0.68
CA LEU A 39 6.57 -8.48 0.45
C LEU A 39 6.44 -9.97 0.11
N GLN A 40 7.51 -10.65 -0.29
CA GLN A 40 7.46 -12.05 -0.72
C GLN A 40 6.94 -12.99 0.38
N SER A 41 7.09 -12.62 1.65
CA SER A 41 6.54 -13.37 2.78
C SER A 41 5.02 -13.45 2.78
N ASP A 42 4.33 -12.54 2.09
CA ASP A 42 2.87 -12.59 1.90
C ASP A 42 2.43 -13.89 1.21
N PHE A 43 3.33 -14.52 0.44
CA PHE A 43 3.10 -15.73 -0.34
C PHE A 43 3.72 -16.98 0.31
N ALA A 44 4.32 -16.86 1.50
CA ALA A 44 4.83 -18.02 2.22
C ALA A 44 3.65 -18.82 2.81
N THR A 45 3.62 -20.13 2.55
CA THR A 45 2.61 -21.05 3.10
C THR A 45 3.29 -22.26 3.74
N LEU A 46 2.55 -23.10 4.47
CA LEU A 46 3.11 -24.36 5.00
C LEU A 46 3.65 -25.28 3.89
N GLY A 47 3.05 -25.24 2.69
CA GLY A 47 3.49 -26.00 1.52
C GLY A 47 4.59 -25.32 0.69
N ARG A 48 4.80 -24.01 0.89
CA ARG A 48 5.82 -23.19 0.24
C ARG A 48 6.44 -22.23 1.26
N PRO A 49 7.31 -22.73 2.16
CA PRO A 49 7.86 -21.92 3.25
C PRO A 49 8.90 -20.90 2.77
N ALA A 50 9.49 -21.13 1.59
CA ALA A 50 10.41 -20.21 0.94
C ALA A 50 9.83 -19.79 -0.41
N VAL A 51 9.74 -18.48 -0.62
CA VAL A 51 9.35 -17.86 -1.89
C VAL A 51 10.63 -17.39 -2.57
N PRO A 52 10.83 -17.65 -3.88
CA PRO A 52 12.06 -17.27 -4.57
C PRO A 52 12.33 -15.77 -4.54
N ALA A 53 13.61 -15.38 -4.56
CA ALA A 53 13.99 -14.00 -4.74
C ALA A 53 13.52 -13.48 -6.11
N TYR A 54 13.43 -12.16 -6.27
CA TYR A 54 12.83 -11.55 -7.46
C TYR A 54 13.56 -11.95 -8.75
N GLU A 55 14.89 -12.04 -8.69
CA GLU A 55 15.76 -12.44 -9.79
C GLU A 55 15.61 -13.93 -10.17
N GLU A 56 15.12 -14.75 -9.25
CA GLU A 56 14.91 -16.19 -9.44
C GLU A 56 13.52 -16.50 -10.01
N LEU A 57 12.62 -15.51 -10.02
CA LEU A 57 11.30 -15.63 -10.63
C LEU A 57 11.39 -15.70 -12.15
N ARG A 58 10.52 -16.50 -12.77
CA ARG A 58 10.33 -16.51 -14.23
C ARG A 58 9.82 -15.14 -14.70
N PRO A 59 10.03 -14.76 -15.98
CA PRO A 59 9.59 -13.45 -16.48
C PRO A 59 8.10 -13.13 -16.24
N SER A 60 7.22 -14.13 -16.36
CA SER A 60 5.79 -13.96 -16.07
C SER A 60 5.49 -13.73 -14.59
N GLN A 61 6.23 -14.39 -13.69
CA GLN A 61 6.15 -14.18 -12.25
C GLN A 61 6.70 -12.81 -11.85
N GLN A 62 7.79 -12.35 -12.48
CA GLN A 62 8.34 -11.01 -12.27
C GLN A 62 7.37 -9.90 -12.70
N GLU A 63 6.68 -10.06 -13.84
CA GLU A 63 5.65 -9.11 -14.25
C GLU A 63 4.49 -9.07 -13.24
N ALA A 64 3.97 -10.24 -12.84
CA ALA A 64 2.91 -10.31 -11.83
C ALA A 64 3.34 -9.69 -10.49
N ALA A 65 4.56 -9.98 -10.03
CA ALA A 65 5.15 -9.39 -8.83
C ALA A 65 5.25 -7.86 -8.94
N ARG A 66 5.68 -7.32 -10.08
CA ARG A 66 5.71 -5.86 -10.34
C ARG A 66 4.33 -5.23 -10.27
N VAL A 67 3.32 -5.87 -10.84
CA VAL A 67 1.93 -5.40 -10.75
C VAL A 67 1.48 -5.38 -9.29
N TYR A 68 1.67 -6.47 -8.55
CA TYR A 68 1.33 -6.56 -7.13
C TYR A 68 2.03 -5.49 -6.29
N MET A 69 3.34 -5.30 -6.50
CA MET A 69 4.14 -4.26 -5.83
C MET A 69 3.61 -2.84 -6.12
N ARG A 70 3.31 -2.52 -7.38
CA ARG A 70 2.70 -1.22 -7.74
C ARG A 70 1.33 -1.03 -7.09
N ARG A 71 0.48 -2.05 -7.10
CA ARG A 71 -0.84 -1.99 -6.46
C ARG A 71 -0.73 -1.77 -4.96
N ARG A 72 0.30 -2.35 -4.31
CA ARG A 72 0.59 -2.08 -2.90
C ARG A 72 0.88 -0.61 -2.65
N LEU A 73 1.76 0.01 -3.44
CA LEU A 73 2.12 1.44 -3.30
C LEU A 73 0.90 2.35 -3.50
N ILE A 74 0.06 2.03 -4.48
CA ILE A 74 -1.18 2.77 -4.75
C ILE A 74 -2.13 2.67 -3.55
N ALA A 75 -2.37 1.47 -3.04
CA ALA A 75 -3.25 1.25 -1.89
C ALA A 75 -2.72 1.96 -0.63
N ASP A 76 -1.42 1.88 -0.35
CA ASP A 76 -0.81 2.56 0.80
C ASP A 76 -0.93 4.11 0.67
N ARG A 77 -0.74 4.66 -0.53
CA ARG A 77 -0.94 6.10 -0.78
C ARG A 77 -2.40 6.52 -0.59
N LEU A 78 -3.34 5.79 -1.17
CA LEU A 78 -4.77 6.11 -1.07
C LEU A 78 -5.28 5.96 0.36
N TRP A 79 -4.74 5.02 1.12
CA TRP A 79 -4.98 4.92 2.55
C TRP A 79 -4.52 6.18 3.29
N GLU A 80 -3.33 6.70 3.00
CA GLU A 80 -2.87 7.96 3.61
C GLU A 80 -3.78 9.14 3.26
N GLU A 81 -4.21 9.25 2.00
CA GLU A 81 -5.11 10.31 1.54
C GLU A 81 -6.49 10.21 2.24
N CYS A 82 -7.04 8.99 2.33
CA CYS A 82 -8.26 8.69 3.07
C CYS A 82 -8.15 9.09 4.55
N ARG A 83 -7.03 8.76 5.21
CA ARG A 83 -6.78 9.13 6.61
C ARG A 83 -6.64 10.63 6.82
N LYS A 84 -5.97 11.35 5.91
CA LYS A 84 -5.88 12.81 5.94
C LYS A 84 -7.27 13.44 5.82
N ALA A 85 -8.10 12.94 4.91
CA ALA A 85 -9.48 13.41 4.77
C ALA A 85 -10.33 13.11 6.03
N GLN A 86 -10.18 11.91 6.60
CA GLN A 86 -10.85 11.54 7.86
C GLN A 86 -10.43 12.44 9.02
N ALA A 87 -9.13 12.75 9.16
CA ALA A 87 -8.64 13.67 10.18
C ALA A 87 -9.24 15.07 10.02
N GLY A 88 -9.42 15.52 8.77
CA GLY A 88 -10.11 16.78 8.45
C GLY A 88 -11.53 16.85 9.02
N LEU A 89 -12.28 15.74 8.99
CA LEU A 89 -13.64 15.67 9.57
C LEU A 89 -13.65 15.92 11.08
N TYR A 90 -12.62 15.48 11.81
CA TYR A 90 -12.56 15.72 13.25
C TYR A 90 -12.28 17.20 13.60
N GLY A 91 -11.69 17.96 12.67
CA GLY A 91 -11.43 19.39 12.85
C GLY A 91 -12.66 20.27 12.57
N HIS A 92 -13.37 20.00 11.48
CA HIS A 92 -14.61 20.69 11.12
C HIS A 92 -15.46 19.81 10.20
N ILE A 93 -16.75 19.64 10.52
CA ILE A 93 -17.66 18.85 9.70
C ILE A 93 -18.51 19.79 8.87
N ASP A 94 -18.27 19.79 7.56
CA ASP A 94 -19.12 20.39 6.54
C ASP A 94 -19.33 19.40 5.38
N THR A 95 -20.25 19.73 4.48
CA THR A 95 -20.60 18.87 3.35
C THR A 95 -19.39 18.58 2.46
N GLU A 96 -18.51 19.56 2.22
CA GLU A 96 -17.32 19.40 1.37
C GLU A 96 -16.28 18.48 2.02
N ALA A 97 -16.11 18.55 3.33
CA ALA A 97 -15.25 17.65 4.09
C ALA A 97 -15.78 16.21 4.04
N VAL A 98 -17.10 16.01 4.17
CA VAL A 98 -17.74 14.69 4.06
C VAL A 98 -17.59 14.12 2.66
N GLU A 99 -17.78 14.94 1.62
CA GLU A 99 -17.58 14.53 0.22
C GLU A 99 -16.13 14.13 -0.06
N ARG A 100 -15.15 14.94 0.36
CA ARG A 100 -13.72 14.62 0.20
C ARG A 100 -13.34 13.30 0.87
N TYR A 101 -13.83 13.07 2.08
CA TYR A 101 -13.59 11.80 2.77
C TYR A 101 -14.24 10.62 2.04
N SER A 102 -15.48 10.79 1.57
CA SER A 102 -16.21 9.73 0.86
C SER A 102 -15.48 9.32 -0.43
N ILE A 103 -15.03 10.29 -1.23
CA ILE A 103 -14.25 10.04 -2.45
C ILE A 103 -12.93 9.34 -2.13
N ALA A 104 -12.19 9.83 -1.13
CA ALA A 104 -10.90 9.23 -0.77
C ALA A 104 -11.05 7.81 -0.22
N ARG A 105 -12.15 7.54 0.51
CA ARG A 105 -12.49 6.21 0.99
C ARG A 105 -12.84 5.26 -0.14
N GLU A 106 -13.69 5.68 -1.08
CA GLU A 106 -14.07 4.87 -2.25
C GLU A 106 -12.84 4.48 -3.08
N ALA A 107 -11.97 5.46 -3.38
CA ALA A 107 -10.72 5.20 -4.10
C ALA A 107 -9.81 4.21 -3.36
N TYR A 108 -9.69 4.34 -2.03
CA TYR A 108 -8.94 3.38 -1.23
C TYR A 108 -9.56 1.98 -1.27
N GLU A 109 -10.88 1.86 -1.11
CA GLU A 109 -11.59 0.57 -1.16
C GLU A 109 -11.37 -0.12 -2.52
N GLU A 110 -11.54 0.59 -3.63
CA GLU A 110 -11.25 0.06 -4.98
C GLU A 110 -9.79 -0.41 -5.12
N SER A 111 -8.85 0.37 -4.58
CA SER A 111 -7.42 0.02 -4.65
C SER A 111 -7.07 -1.24 -3.84
N VAL A 112 -7.77 -1.50 -2.74
CA VAL A 112 -7.60 -2.72 -1.93
C VAL A 112 -8.11 -3.93 -2.72
N GLU A 113 -9.20 -3.81 -3.46
CA GLU A 113 -9.69 -4.88 -4.35
C GLU A 113 -8.70 -5.17 -5.49
N ASP A 114 -8.18 -4.13 -6.14
CA ASP A 114 -7.13 -4.26 -7.16
C ASP A 114 -5.86 -4.92 -6.60
N PHE A 115 -5.46 -4.57 -5.37
CA PHE A 115 -4.34 -5.18 -4.67
C PHE A 115 -4.59 -6.66 -4.35
N GLY A 116 -5.79 -7.01 -3.88
CA GLY A 116 -6.21 -8.38 -3.67
C GLY A 116 -6.15 -9.22 -4.95
N ARG A 117 -6.68 -8.70 -6.06
CA ARG A 117 -6.60 -9.35 -7.38
C ARG A 117 -5.16 -9.57 -7.84
N ALA A 118 -4.28 -8.58 -7.64
CA ALA A 118 -2.87 -8.71 -8.00
C ALA A 118 -2.15 -9.77 -7.14
N ARG A 119 -2.50 -9.89 -5.85
CA ARG A 119 -1.99 -10.94 -4.97
C ARG A 119 -2.42 -12.32 -5.48
N GLU A 120 -3.69 -12.51 -5.81
CA GLU A 120 -4.18 -13.78 -6.36
C GLU A 120 -3.47 -14.20 -7.64
N GLN A 121 -3.14 -13.23 -8.52
CA GLN A 121 -2.39 -13.50 -9.74
C GLN A 121 -0.97 -13.98 -9.49
N VAL A 122 -0.27 -13.37 -8.52
CA VAL A 122 1.07 -13.84 -8.12
C VAL A 122 0.98 -15.24 -7.52
N GLU A 123 0.03 -15.47 -6.62
CA GLU A 123 -0.19 -16.77 -5.97
C GLU A 123 -0.46 -17.89 -6.99
N ALA A 124 -1.27 -17.62 -8.02
CA ALA A 124 -1.56 -18.58 -9.08
C ALA A 124 -0.34 -18.95 -9.96
N LEU A 125 0.70 -18.11 -9.95
CA LEU A 125 1.91 -18.30 -10.76
C LEU A 125 3.09 -18.84 -9.97
N LEU A 126 3.07 -18.79 -8.64
CA LEU A 126 4.11 -19.27 -7.72
C LEU A 126 4.02 -20.77 -7.46
#